data_AF-A0AA35SXX8-F1
#
_entry.id   AF-A0AA35SXX8-F1
#
_cell.length_a   1.000
_cell.length_b   1.000
_cell.length_c   1.000
_cell.angle_alpha   90.00
_cell.angle_beta   90.00
_cell.angle_gamma   90.00
#
_symmetry.space_group_name_H-M   'P 1'
#
loop_
_entity.id
_entity.type
_entity.pdbx_description
1 polymer ?
#
loop_
_entity_poly.entity_id
_entity_poly.type
_entity_poly.pdbx_seq_one_letter_code
_entity_poly.pdbx_strand_id
1 'polypeptide(L)'
;MDELDAKIIATLRQNGRASNAGIARSAGVSEGTVRRRLRRLIDEEHIFVAAIPNPAMMGNPFEALIGVSSGPGQSRLGGGRNGRDG
;
A
#
# COMPACT_ATOMS: atom_id res chain seq x y z
N MET A 1 -13.92 -8.22 1.12
CA MET A 1 -14.02 -6.85 1.68
C MET A 1 -15.50 -6.50 1.81
N ASP A 2 -15.94 -6.05 2.98
CA ASP A 2 -17.36 -5.73 3.24
C ASP A 2 -17.63 -4.22 3.45
N GLU A 3 -18.87 -3.87 3.76
CA GLU A 3 -19.30 -2.47 3.93
C GLU A 3 -18.56 -1.76 5.07
N LEU A 4 -18.24 -2.48 6.16
CA LEU A 4 -17.48 -1.91 7.27
C LEU A 4 -16.04 -1.64 6.85
N ASP A 5 -15.41 -2.58 6.14
CA ASP A 5 -14.08 -2.37 5.58
C ASP A 5 -14.06 -1.12 4.67
N ALA A 6 -15.06 -0.97 3.80
CA ALA A 6 -15.19 0.20 2.92
C ALA A 6 -15.32 1.52 3.69
N LYS A 7 -16.11 1.55 4.78
CA LYS A 7 -16.25 2.73 5.65
C LYS A 7 -14.96 3.08 6.38
N ILE A 8 -14.21 2.08 6.84
CA ILE A 8 -12.89 2.28 7.47
C ILE A 8 -11.94 2.93 6.47
N ILE A 9 -11.84 2.39 5.26
CA ILE A 9 -10.97 2.93 4.21
C ILE A 9 -11.39 4.34 3.80
N ALA A 10 -12.68 4.59 3.58
CA ALA A 10 -13.17 5.91 3.23
C ALA A 10 -12.81 6.95 4.31
N THR A 11 -12.94 6.58 5.59
CA THR A 11 -12.58 7.47 6.70
C THR A 11 -11.08 7.77 6.72
N LEU A 12 -10.23 6.74 6.56
CA LEU A 12 -8.77 6.91 6.55
C LEU A 12 -8.26 7.65 5.31
N ARG A 13 -8.94 7.53 4.16
CA ARG A 13 -8.63 8.33 2.96
C ARG A 13 -8.87 9.82 3.18
N GLN A 14 -9.91 10.17 3.93
CA GLN A 14 -10.19 11.57 4.28
C GLN A 14 -9.28 12.07 5.40
N ASN A 15 -9.04 11.23 6.41
CA ASN A 15 -8.17 11.53 7.53
C ASN A 15 -7.40 10.28 7.97
N GLY A 16 -6.17 10.14 7.49
CA GLY A 16 -5.30 9.01 7.83
C GLY A 16 -4.93 8.91 9.31
N ARG A 17 -5.23 9.94 10.11
CA ARG A 17 -5.03 9.98 11.56
C ARG A 17 -6.30 9.74 12.36
N ALA A 18 -7.42 9.37 11.71
CA ALA A 18 -8.67 9.09 12.40
C ALA A 18 -8.49 7.98 13.44
N SER A 19 -9.04 8.19 14.64
CA SER A 19 -8.96 7.19 15.71
C SER A 19 -9.95 6.05 15.48
N ASN A 20 -9.60 4.85 15.95
CA ASN A 20 -10.50 3.69 15.90
C ASN A 20 -11.83 3.98 16.60
N ALA A 21 -11.80 4.68 17.74
CA ALA A 21 -12.99 5.12 18.47
C ALA A 21 -13.87 6.07 17.64
N GLY A 22 -13.28 6.97 16.85
CA GLY A 22 -14.02 7.87 15.96
C GLY A 22 -14.72 7.11 14.83
N ILE A 23 -14.00 6.20 14.19
CA ILE A 23 -14.53 5.34 13.13
C ILE A 23 -15.63 4.41 13.66
N ALA A 24 -15.45 3.88 14.87
CA ALA A 24 -16.41 3.00 15.53
C ALA A 24 -17.75 3.71 15.77
N ARG A 25 -17.71 4.95 16.26
CA ARG A 25 -18.91 5.78 16.47
C ARG A 25 -19.65 6.06 15.17
N SER A 26 -18.95 6.39 14.09
CA SER A 26 -19.60 6.66 12.80
C SER A 26 -20.13 5.40 12.12
N ALA A 27 -19.50 4.25 12.33
CA ALA A 27 -19.90 2.98 11.74
C ALA A 27 -20.90 2.16 12.59
N GLY A 28 -21.19 2.59 13.81
CA GLY A 28 -22.15 1.90 14.70
C GLY A 28 -21.63 0.55 15.24
N VAL A 29 -20.32 0.41 15.43
CA VAL A 29 -19.66 -0.82 15.90
C VAL A 29 -18.74 -0.55 17.09
N SER A 30 -18.20 -1.61 17.71
CA SER A 30 -17.20 -1.44 18.77
C SER A 30 -15.83 -1.03 18.21
N GLU A 31 -15.05 -0.32 19.02
CA GLU A 31 -13.66 0.02 18.69
C GLU A 31 -12.80 -1.24 18.44
N GLY A 32 -13.03 -2.30 19.21
CA GLY A 32 -12.35 -3.59 19.03
C GLY A 32 -12.61 -4.20 17.66
N THR A 33 -13.84 -4.11 17.14
CA THR A 33 -14.19 -4.55 15.79
C THR A 33 -13.41 -3.76 14.75
N VAL A 34 -13.40 -2.42 14.84
CA VAL A 34 -12.63 -1.57 13.91
C VAL A 34 -11.14 -1.92 13.96
N ARG A 35 -10.55 -2.04 15.15
CA ARG A 35 -9.13 -2.39 15.32
C ARG A 35 -8.79 -3.73 14.66
N ARG A 36 -9.64 -4.76 14.85
CA ARG A 36 -9.44 -6.08 14.23
C ARG A 36 -9.53 -6.00 12.71
N ARG A 37 -10.52 -5.28 12.17
CA ARG A 37 -10.69 -5.09 10.72
C ARG A 37 -9.53 -4.32 10.11
N LEU A 38 -9.14 -3.22 10.73
CA LEU A 38 -8.02 -2.39 10.28
C LEU A 38 -6.72 -3.17 10.24
N ARG A 39 -6.41 -3.93 11.30
CA ARG A 39 -5.22 -4.81 11.32
C ARG A 39 -5.27 -5.82 10.18
N ARG A 40 -6.40 -6.50 9.98
CA ARG A 40 -6.57 -7.47 8.88
C ARG A 40 -6.35 -6.83 7.50
N LEU A 41 -6.88 -5.62 7.26
CA LEU A 41 -6.70 -4.91 6.00
C LEU A 41 -5.24 -4.51 5.74
N ILE A 42 -4.47 -4.23 6.80
CA ILE A 42 -3.04 -3.93 6.69
C ILE A 42 -2.25 -5.23 6.45
N ASP A 43 -2.52 -6.28 7.24
CA ASP A 43 -1.81 -7.55 7.17
C ASP A 43 -2.05 -8.28 5.84
N GLU A 44 -3.24 -8.13 5.24
CA GLU A 44 -3.58 -8.64 3.90
C GLU A 44 -3.15 -7.68 2.77
N GLU A 45 -2.38 -6.63 3.07
CA GLU A 45 -1.86 -5.65 2.11
C GLU A 45 -2.94 -4.91 1.29
N HIS A 46 -4.18 -4.90 1.77
CA HIS A 46 -5.27 -4.15 1.14
C HIS A 46 -5.13 -2.64 1.34
N ILE A 47 -4.44 -2.20 2.40
CA ILE A 47 -4.15 -0.79 2.69
C ILE A 47 -2.77 -0.60 3.31
N PHE A 48 -2.17 0.55 3.04
CA PHE A 48 -0.97 1.03 3.71
C PHE A 48 -1.23 2.41 4.30
N VAL A 49 -0.77 2.63 5.54
CA VAL A 49 -0.81 3.95 6.18
C VAL A 49 0.60 4.54 6.13
N ALA A 50 0.78 5.58 5.32
CA ALA A 50 2.06 6.24 5.15
C ALA A 50 1.95 7.73 5.51
N ALA A 51 3.02 8.26 6.12
CA ALA A 51 3.23 9.70 6.17
C ALA A 51 3.94 10.12 4.89
N ILE A 52 3.29 10.94 4.06
CA ILE A 52 3.92 11.54 2.89
C ILE A 52 4.59 12.85 3.34
N PRO A 53 5.93 12.92 3.43
CA PRO A 53 6.61 14.17 3.74
C PRO A 53 6.38 15.17 2.60
N ASN A 54 6.23 16.46 2.93
CA ASN A 54 6.13 17.50 1.92
C ASN A 54 7.51 17.73 1.29
N PRO A 55 7.72 17.43 -0.01
CA PRO A 55 9.02 17.58 -0.65
C PRO A 55 9.52 19.01 -0.60
N ALA A 56 8.64 20.02 -0.74
CA ALA A 56 9.00 21.45 -0.70
C ALA A 56 9.61 21.90 0.62
N MET A 57 9.42 21.14 1.70
CA MET A 57 9.99 21.41 3.01
C MET A 57 11.32 20.69 3.23
N MET A 58 11.76 19.87 2.27
CA MET A 58 13.05 19.19 2.30
C MET A 58 14.07 20.03 1.52
N GLY A 59 15.27 20.23 2.06
CA GLY A 59 16.28 21.20 1.57
C GLY A 59 16.79 21.05 0.13
N ASN A 60 16.25 20.09 -0.63
CA ASN A 60 16.44 19.98 -2.07
C ASN A 60 15.19 19.36 -2.73
N PRO A 61 14.11 20.14 -2.94
CA PRO A 61 12.84 19.62 -3.41
C PRO A 61 12.90 19.34 -4.91
N PHE A 62 13.12 18.10 -5.31
CA PHE A 62 12.83 17.67 -6.66
C PHE A 62 11.95 16.41 -6.63
N GLU A 63 10.93 16.40 -7.48
CA GLU A 63 10.04 15.27 -7.69
C GLU A 63 10.17 14.86 -9.16
N ALA A 64 10.42 13.58 -9.41
CA ALA A 64 10.60 13.05 -10.76
C ALA A 64 9.82 11.75 -10.91
N LEU A 65 8.97 11.68 -11.95
CA LEU A 65 8.32 10.44 -12.36
C LEU A 65 9.20 9.75 -13.40
N ILE A 66 9.79 8.60 -13.05
CA ILE A 66 10.64 7.83 -13.96
C ILE A 66 9.79 6.72 -14.60
N GLY A 67 9.51 6.85 -15.89
CA GLY A 67 8.92 5.78 -16.69
C GLY A 67 9.99 4.79 -17.14
N VAL A 68 9.90 3.53 -16.72
CA VAL A 68 10.77 2.46 -17.20
C VAL A 68 10.00 1.64 -18.22
N SER A 69 10.48 1.62 -19.47
CA SER A 69 10.00 0.71 -20.51
C SER A 69 11.13 -0.26 -20.84
N SER A 70 10.83 -1.56 -20.78
CA SER A 70 11.73 -2.59 -21.31
C SER A 70 11.05 -3.20 -22.53
N GLY A 71 11.80 -3.34 -23.62
CA GLY A 71 11.33 -4.11 -24.77
C GLY A 71 11.04 -5.56 -24.35
N PRO A 72 10.13 -6.26 -25.03
CA PRO A 72 9.86 -7.65 -24.71
C PRO A 72 11.14 -8.49 -24.82
N GLY A 73 11.53 -9.16 -23.73
CA GLY A 73 12.52 -10.23 -23.76
C GLY A 73 13.95 -9.93 -23.32
N GLN A 74 14.21 -8.96 -22.45
CA GLN A 74 15.57 -8.74 -21.91
C GLN A 74 15.82 -9.37 -20.53
N SER A 75 14.89 -10.20 -20.01
CA SER A 75 15.20 -11.09 -18.89
C SER A 75 15.84 -12.37 -19.42
N ARG A 76 17.13 -12.32 -19.74
CA ARG A 76 17.92 -13.54 -19.99
C ARG A 76 18.41 -14.08 -18.65
N LEU A 77 17.52 -14.74 -17.92
CA LEU A 77 17.91 -15.71 -16.89
C LEU A 77 18.12 -17.08 -17.56
N GLY A 78 19.35 -17.58 -17.46
CA GLY A 78 19.73 -19.00 -17.44
C GLY A 78 19.27 -19.90 -18.59
N GLY A 79 20.20 -20.29 -19.48
CA GLY A 79 19.92 -21.33 -20.45
C GLY A 79 21.16 -21.86 -21.19
N GLY A 80 21.82 -22.85 -20.59
CA GLY A 80 22.44 -24.00 -21.25
C GLY A 80 23.63 -23.79 -22.18
N ARG A 81 24.83 -24.15 -21.72
CA ARG A 81 25.82 -24.85 -22.55
C ARG A 81 26.29 -26.08 -21.79
N ASN A 82 25.53 -27.17 -21.97
CA ASN A 82 25.99 -28.53 -21.62
C ASN A 82 26.82 -29.05 -22.81
N GLY A 83 27.86 -29.80 -22.47
CA GLY A 83 28.96 -30.21 -23.32
C GLY A 83 28.54 -30.92 -24.61
N ARG A 84 29.32 -30.62 -25.63
CA ARG A 84 29.75 -31.61 -26.62
C ARG A 84 31.02 -31.06 -27.24
N ASP A 85 32.10 -31.78 -26.98
CA ASP A 85 33.29 -32.03 -27.80
C ASP A 85 34.06 -33.07 -26.93
N GLY A 86 34.15 -34.34 -27.29
CA GLY A 86 34.39 -34.89 -28.61
C GLY A 86 35.84 -35.30 -28.65
#